data_AF-A0AAU9QIV2-F1
#
_entry.id   AF-A0AAU9QIV2-F1
#
_cell.length_a   1.000
_cell.length_b   1.000
_cell.length_c   1.000
_cell.angle_alpha   90.00
_cell.angle_beta   90.00
_cell.angle_gamma   90.00
#
_symmetry.space_group_name_H-M   'P 1'
#
loop_
_entity.id
_entity.type
_entity.pdbx_description
1 polymer ?
#
loop_
_entity_poly.entity_id
_entity_poly.type
_entity_poly.pdbx_seq_one_letter_code
_entity_poly.pdbx_strand_id
1 'polypeptide(L)'
;MNFTSSLGVLSASSMPIEKKQLALINAVLSGFDTQERQVIFQSVTDYRRNQLIALFPEHKAKSFSVLFESMDYRDLVQRYPSTLSPYITALELVASQCFTHWLEFWCECEIAAIKTKPPVQEISTISTKLPFEDSAYYGAMIERIEDAQLMVKTPSHSQAISLSDAVTLSNLELFIQGEKWYEMLPLLSLSQTGKHFILLKHPDNEAVPTLVASALVQDWAIHNRWLSYAPQFSNEQWHYCLPNHGYEELTRLQLFTSSTLLKCYSLPEFDREFKLLLSDTQSVCEVLRLTVSGNAQQKLYFLYLAQKELMNVLYQAGYKVGFTIIEQPFMLNFYQSIDKKAYFHSGYCDLNNDGKETYRGFWNFEMMVKAFNQTDFRVYKRAVRANRKRASSERDEYV
;
A
#
# COMPACT_ATOMS: atom_id res chain seq x y z
N MET A 1 22.21 13.90 -27.67
CA MET A 1 21.58 15.18 -27.25
C MET A 1 21.91 15.40 -25.78
N ASN A 2 22.25 16.62 -25.38
CA ASN A 2 22.53 16.92 -23.96
C ASN A 2 21.19 16.97 -23.20
N PHE A 3 20.99 16.12 -22.20
CA PHE A 3 19.74 16.04 -21.42
C PHE A 3 19.31 17.42 -20.86
N THR A 4 20.27 18.24 -20.44
CA THR A 4 20.01 19.60 -19.96
C THR A 4 19.47 20.52 -21.06
N SER A 5 19.92 20.36 -22.31
CA SER A 5 19.40 21.15 -23.44
C SER A 5 17.96 20.78 -23.79
N SER A 6 17.59 19.50 -23.72
CA SER A 6 16.20 19.07 -23.93
C SER A 6 15.27 19.59 -22.84
N LEU A 7 15.74 19.60 -21.58
CA LEU A 7 14.98 20.20 -20.48
C LEU A 7 14.80 21.71 -20.65
N GLY A 8 15.83 22.42 -21.14
CA GLY A 8 15.71 23.85 -21.46
C GLY A 8 14.63 24.13 -22.50
N VAL A 9 14.57 23.33 -23.57
CA VAL A 9 13.51 23.42 -24.59
C VAL A 9 12.13 23.13 -24.00
N LEU A 10 12.00 22.09 -23.18
CA LEU A 10 10.73 21.76 -22.52
C LEU A 10 10.26 22.87 -21.57
N SER A 11 11.17 23.43 -20.78
CA SER A 11 10.91 24.53 -19.85
C SER A 11 10.32 25.74 -20.59
N ALA A 12 10.96 26.16 -21.68
CA ALA A 12 10.56 27.33 -22.48
C ALA A 12 9.34 27.08 -23.39
N SER A 13 8.90 25.82 -23.55
CA SER A 13 7.79 25.48 -24.44
C SER A 13 6.44 25.98 -23.91
N SER A 14 5.60 26.49 -24.82
CA SER A 14 4.20 26.87 -24.56
C SER A 14 3.22 25.70 -24.79
N MET A 15 3.72 24.46 -24.69
CA MET A 15 2.92 23.27 -24.92
C MET A 15 1.84 23.11 -23.84
N PRO A 16 0.68 22.50 -24.16
CA PRO A 16 -0.28 22.06 -23.15
C PRO A 16 0.39 21.23 -22.06
N ILE A 17 -0.07 21.36 -20.81
CA ILE A 17 0.54 20.75 -19.63
C ILE A 17 0.68 19.24 -19.82
N GLU A 18 -0.34 18.57 -20.34
CA GLU A 18 -0.36 17.11 -20.53
C GLU A 18 0.72 16.66 -21.53
N LYS A 19 0.93 17.44 -22.60
CA LYS A 19 1.99 17.14 -23.58
C LYS A 19 3.38 17.38 -22.97
N LYS A 20 3.51 18.38 -22.12
CA LYS A 20 4.77 18.70 -21.42
C LYS A 20 5.11 17.63 -20.38
N GLN A 21 4.11 17.15 -19.62
CA GLN A 21 4.26 16.02 -18.70
C GLN A 21 4.75 14.77 -19.44
N LEU A 22 4.06 14.38 -20.52
CA LEU A 22 4.44 13.20 -21.31
C LEU A 22 5.86 13.34 -21.90
N ALA A 23 6.21 14.51 -22.43
CA ALA A 23 7.54 14.74 -22.98
C ALA A 23 8.63 14.69 -21.90
N LEU A 24 8.35 15.20 -20.69
CA LEU A 24 9.27 15.13 -19.56
C LEU A 24 9.48 13.68 -19.07
N ILE A 25 8.39 12.92 -18.91
CA ILE A 25 8.45 11.51 -18.55
C ILE A 25 9.28 10.73 -19.58
N ASN A 26 8.98 10.91 -20.88
CA ASN A 26 9.73 10.25 -21.95
C ASN A 26 11.22 10.63 -21.93
N ALA A 27 11.54 11.90 -21.67
CA ALA A 27 12.92 12.35 -21.54
C ALA A 27 13.63 11.61 -20.39
N VAL A 28 13.02 11.51 -19.21
CA VAL A 28 13.56 10.78 -18.06
C VAL A 28 13.74 9.30 -18.36
N LEU A 29 12.73 8.63 -18.93
CA LEU A 29 12.81 7.20 -19.25
C LEU A 29 13.85 6.89 -20.33
N SER A 30 14.07 7.80 -21.27
CA SER A 30 15.11 7.66 -22.30
C SER A 30 16.52 7.97 -21.80
N GLY A 31 16.62 8.81 -20.76
CA GLY A 31 17.89 9.38 -20.29
C GLY A 31 18.50 8.65 -19.11
N PHE A 32 17.71 7.88 -18.35
CA PHE A 32 18.15 7.26 -17.10
C PHE A 32 17.60 5.84 -16.94
N ASP A 33 18.47 4.93 -16.51
CA ASP A 33 18.04 3.58 -16.10
C ASP A 33 17.28 3.60 -14.75
N THR A 34 16.78 2.44 -14.33
CA THR A 34 15.98 2.33 -13.09
C THR A 34 16.75 2.74 -11.84
N GLN A 35 18.05 2.41 -11.74
CA GLN A 35 18.86 2.75 -10.58
C GLN A 35 19.18 4.24 -10.56
N GLU A 36 19.54 4.81 -11.70
CA GLU A 36 19.79 6.25 -11.87
C GLU A 36 18.54 7.07 -11.53
N ARG A 37 17.37 6.67 -12.04
CA ARG A 37 16.08 7.30 -11.72
C ARG A 37 15.82 7.28 -10.21
N GLN A 38 15.96 6.13 -9.56
CA GLN A 38 15.75 6.00 -8.12
C GLN A 38 16.66 6.95 -7.33
N VAL A 39 17.93 7.03 -7.69
CA VAL A 39 18.90 7.93 -7.03
C VAL A 39 18.49 9.39 -7.21
N ILE A 40 18.12 9.80 -8.42
CA ILE A 40 17.69 11.18 -8.71
C ILE A 40 16.43 11.53 -7.91
N PHE A 41 15.40 10.69 -8.00
CA PHE A 41 14.12 10.91 -7.32
C PHE A 41 14.28 10.97 -5.80
N GLN A 42 15.06 10.06 -5.23
CA GLN A 42 15.33 10.05 -3.79
C GLN A 42 16.12 11.29 -3.36
N SER A 43 17.15 11.68 -4.11
CA SER A 43 18.01 12.82 -3.76
C SER A 43 17.23 14.13 -3.71
N VAL A 44 16.35 14.37 -4.68
CA VAL A 44 15.48 15.56 -4.70
C VAL A 44 14.44 15.48 -3.58
N THR A 45 13.86 14.30 -3.35
CA THR A 45 12.88 14.08 -2.27
C THR A 45 13.48 14.41 -0.90
N ASP A 46 14.66 13.88 -0.59
CA ASP A 46 15.32 14.11 0.70
C ASP A 46 15.74 15.58 0.86
N TYR A 47 16.24 16.20 -0.21
CA TYR A 47 16.56 17.63 -0.22
C TYR A 47 15.33 18.48 0.11
N ARG A 48 14.22 18.27 -0.61
CA ARG A 48 12.99 19.04 -0.43
C ARG A 48 12.28 18.74 0.87
N ARG A 49 12.30 17.49 1.34
CA ARG A 49 11.80 17.12 2.66
C ARG A 49 12.53 17.91 3.75
N ASN A 50 13.86 17.93 3.74
CA ASN A 50 14.63 18.65 4.76
C ASN A 50 14.36 20.16 4.71
N GLN A 51 14.25 20.72 3.51
CA GLN A 51 13.92 22.14 3.34
C GLN A 51 12.51 22.48 3.81
N LEU A 52 11.51 21.66 3.47
CA LEU A 52 10.12 21.85 3.90
C LEU A 52 9.99 21.71 5.43
N ILE A 53 10.71 20.77 6.05
CA ILE A 53 10.76 20.65 7.52
C ILE A 53 11.41 21.88 8.15
N ALA A 54 12.42 22.47 7.52
CA ALA A 54 13.04 23.69 8.03
C ALA A 54 12.11 24.91 7.91
N LEU A 55 11.26 24.96 6.87
CA LEU A 55 10.26 26.02 6.66
C LEU A 55 9.00 25.82 7.52
N PHE A 56 8.60 24.57 7.75
CA PHE A 56 7.38 24.16 8.47
C PHE A 56 7.71 23.07 9.51
N PRO A 57 8.41 23.40 10.62
CA PRO A 57 8.84 22.42 11.62
C PRO A 57 7.71 21.59 12.24
N GLU A 58 6.51 22.17 12.33
CA GLU A 58 5.29 21.52 12.80
C GLU A 58 4.88 20.31 11.95
N HIS A 59 5.32 20.24 10.69
CA HIS A 59 5.02 19.14 9.78
C HIS A 59 6.06 18.02 9.81
N LYS A 60 7.07 18.08 10.68
CA LYS A 60 8.17 17.08 10.74
C LYS A 60 7.70 15.63 10.89
N ALA A 61 6.61 15.41 11.63
CA ALA A 61 6.03 14.09 11.89
C ALA A 61 4.88 13.72 10.93
N LYS A 62 4.52 14.61 10.01
CA LYS A 62 3.41 14.39 9.07
C LYS A 62 3.84 13.55 7.87
N SER A 63 2.84 13.02 7.17
CA SER A 63 3.05 12.32 5.91
C SER A 63 3.65 13.21 4.82
N PHE A 64 4.25 12.57 3.82
CA PHE A 64 4.80 13.23 2.64
C PHE A 64 3.73 13.99 1.85
N SER A 65 2.49 13.49 1.80
CA SER A 65 1.39 14.23 1.16
C SER A 65 1.18 15.59 1.82
N VAL A 66 1.11 15.65 3.15
CA VAL A 66 0.90 16.90 3.89
C VAL A 66 2.13 17.82 3.76
N LEU A 67 3.33 17.24 3.88
CA LEU A 67 4.57 18.02 3.83
C LEU A 67 4.80 18.66 2.45
N PHE A 68 4.63 17.91 1.36
CA PHE A 68 4.86 18.41 0.00
C PHE A 68 3.73 19.30 -0.53
N GLU A 69 2.57 19.31 0.12
CA GLU A 69 1.47 20.25 -0.16
C GLU A 69 1.49 21.48 0.77
N SER A 70 2.49 21.61 1.65
CA SER A 70 2.62 22.76 2.57
C SER A 70 2.89 24.09 1.84
N MET A 71 3.38 24.03 0.60
CA MET A 71 3.61 25.17 -0.28
C MET A 71 3.40 24.71 -1.72
N ASP A 72 2.93 25.61 -2.59
CA ASP A 72 2.93 25.36 -4.03
C ASP A 72 4.36 25.01 -4.49
N TYR A 73 4.51 23.86 -5.16
CA TYR A 73 5.83 23.32 -5.45
C TYR A 73 6.59 24.18 -6.46
N ARG A 74 5.90 24.88 -7.36
CA ARG A 74 6.53 25.83 -8.28
C ARG A 74 7.12 27.01 -7.51
N ASP A 75 6.36 27.56 -6.56
CA ASP A 75 6.83 28.62 -5.67
C ASP A 75 8.04 28.16 -4.84
N LEU A 76 8.00 26.94 -4.29
CA LEU A 76 9.11 26.36 -3.54
C LEU A 76 10.40 26.30 -4.37
N VAL A 77 10.31 25.78 -5.60
CA VAL A 77 11.45 25.64 -6.50
C VAL A 77 12.00 27.02 -6.94
N GLN A 78 11.13 28.01 -7.16
CA GLN A 78 11.54 29.36 -7.57
C GLN A 78 12.15 30.18 -6.42
N ARG A 79 11.53 30.16 -5.24
CA ARG A 79 11.98 30.95 -4.07
C ARG A 79 13.20 30.33 -3.41
N TYR A 80 13.31 29.00 -3.44
CA TYR A 80 14.40 28.26 -2.82
C TYR A 80 15.03 27.29 -3.82
N PRO A 81 15.83 27.77 -4.78
CA PRO A 81 16.49 26.90 -5.77
C PRO A 81 17.35 25.82 -5.12
N SER A 82 17.31 24.59 -5.66
CA SER A 82 18.11 23.51 -5.10
C SER A 82 19.61 23.72 -5.34
N THR A 83 20.44 23.25 -4.42
CA THR A 83 21.91 23.19 -4.58
C THR A 83 22.38 21.87 -5.19
N LEU A 84 21.45 21.09 -5.75
CA LEU A 84 21.75 19.84 -6.46
C LEU A 84 22.42 20.15 -7.81
N SER A 85 22.85 19.11 -8.53
CA SER A 85 23.54 19.28 -9.80
C SER A 85 22.70 20.09 -10.80
N PRO A 86 23.32 20.84 -11.74
CA PRO A 86 22.58 21.68 -12.68
C PRO A 86 21.51 20.94 -13.49
N TYR A 87 21.74 19.67 -13.84
CA TYR A 87 20.77 18.88 -14.58
C TYR A 87 19.57 18.46 -13.70
N ILE A 88 19.79 18.17 -12.40
CA ILE A 88 18.71 17.86 -11.45
C ILE A 88 17.88 19.11 -11.22
N THR A 89 18.51 20.26 -11.01
CA THR A 89 17.81 21.54 -10.85
C THR A 89 16.97 21.88 -12.08
N ALA A 90 17.49 21.64 -13.29
CA ALA A 90 16.72 21.82 -14.52
C ALA A 90 15.54 20.84 -14.62
N LEU A 91 15.73 19.57 -14.25
CA LEU A 91 14.68 18.56 -14.24
C LEU A 91 13.56 18.94 -13.28
N GLU A 92 13.92 19.30 -12.05
CA GLU A 92 13.00 19.74 -11.01
C GLU A 92 12.20 20.97 -11.42
N LEU A 93 12.86 21.94 -12.07
CA LEU A 93 12.20 23.14 -12.59
C LEU A 93 11.14 22.81 -13.65
N VAL A 94 11.41 21.87 -14.56
CA VAL A 94 10.40 21.47 -15.55
C VAL A 94 9.28 20.70 -14.86
N ALA A 95 9.60 19.81 -13.92
CA ALA A 95 8.60 19.07 -13.15
C ALA A 95 7.66 20.00 -12.37
N SER A 96 8.17 21.03 -11.69
CA SER A 96 7.35 21.99 -10.94
C SER A 96 6.46 22.89 -11.81
N GLN A 97 6.70 22.93 -13.12
CA GLN A 97 5.84 23.64 -14.04
C GLN A 97 4.62 22.80 -14.46
N CYS A 98 4.68 21.47 -14.38
CA CYS A 98 3.65 20.60 -14.92
C CYS A 98 3.11 19.52 -13.98
N PHE A 99 3.66 19.34 -12.79
CA PHE A 99 3.13 18.44 -11.75
C PHE A 99 2.85 19.23 -10.47
N THR A 100 1.92 18.74 -9.65
CA THR A 100 1.55 19.39 -8.37
C THR A 100 2.77 19.46 -7.46
N HIS A 101 3.53 18.39 -7.39
CA HIS A 101 4.81 18.34 -6.68
C HIS A 101 5.69 17.18 -7.17
N TRP A 102 6.94 17.13 -6.69
CA TRP A 102 7.94 16.11 -7.05
C TRP A 102 7.47 14.66 -6.98
N LEU A 103 6.76 14.30 -5.90
CA LEU A 103 6.39 12.90 -5.64
C LEU A 103 5.31 12.37 -6.60
N GLU A 104 4.46 13.26 -7.13
CA GLU A 104 3.50 12.92 -8.19
C GLU A 104 4.25 12.64 -9.48
N PHE A 105 5.22 13.49 -9.82
CA PHE A 105 6.09 13.28 -10.98
C PHE A 105 6.87 11.97 -10.91
N TRP A 106 7.42 11.64 -9.73
CA TRP A 106 8.09 10.35 -9.52
C TRP A 106 7.12 9.18 -9.75
N CYS A 107 5.93 9.21 -9.15
CA CYS A 107 4.91 8.17 -9.34
C CYS A 107 4.58 7.95 -10.83
N GLU A 108 4.29 9.02 -11.56
CA GLU A 108 3.94 8.96 -12.99
C GLU A 108 5.10 8.42 -13.85
N CYS A 109 6.36 8.74 -13.49
CA CYS A 109 7.51 8.15 -14.16
C CYS A 109 7.61 6.64 -13.95
N GLU A 110 7.37 6.14 -12.73
CA GLU A 110 7.42 4.70 -12.46
C GLU A 110 6.26 3.94 -13.09
N ILE A 111 5.05 4.52 -13.12
CA ILE A 111 3.90 3.99 -13.86
C ILE A 111 4.25 3.88 -15.36
N ALA A 112 4.80 4.95 -15.94
CA ALA A 112 5.19 4.97 -17.35
C ALA A 112 6.34 4.00 -17.65
N ALA A 113 7.31 3.84 -16.74
CA ALA A 113 8.41 2.88 -16.89
C ALA A 113 7.91 1.44 -17.00
N ILE A 114 6.80 1.10 -16.31
CA ILE A 114 6.16 -0.20 -16.43
C ILE A 114 5.35 -0.30 -17.73
N LYS A 115 4.50 0.70 -18.02
CA LYS A 115 3.57 0.67 -19.16
C LYS A 115 4.24 0.77 -20.54
N THR A 116 5.48 1.27 -20.59
CA THR A 116 6.25 1.40 -21.85
C THR A 116 7.11 0.17 -22.16
N LYS A 117 7.21 -0.82 -21.25
CA LYS A 117 7.89 -2.07 -21.54
C LYS A 117 7.21 -2.75 -22.73
N PRO A 118 7.98 -3.27 -23.70
CA PRO A 118 7.39 -3.94 -24.85
C PRO A 118 6.52 -5.12 -24.37
N PRO A 119 5.30 -5.26 -24.89
CA PRO A 119 4.44 -6.37 -24.52
C PRO A 119 5.13 -7.68 -24.92
N VAL A 120 5.25 -8.61 -23.98
CA VAL A 120 5.89 -9.92 -24.24
C VAL A 120 5.03 -10.76 -25.19
N GLN A 121 3.72 -10.48 -25.25
CA GLN A 121 2.76 -11.08 -26.19
C GLN A 121 1.75 -10.02 -26.65
N GLU A 122 1.46 -9.96 -27.95
CA GLU A 122 0.32 -9.22 -28.48
C GLU A 122 -0.97 -9.94 -28.08
N ILE A 123 -1.63 -9.46 -27.05
CA ILE A 123 -2.91 -9.99 -26.60
C ILE A 123 -4.03 -9.15 -27.20
N SER A 124 -5.09 -9.81 -27.66
CA SER A 124 -6.26 -9.14 -28.22
C SER A 124 -6.78 -8.07 -27.25
N THR A 125 -7.17 -6.91 -27.79
CA THR A 125 -7.74 -5.78 -27.06
C THR A 125 -9.17 -6.04 -26.55
N ILE A 126 -9.62 -7.30 -26.51
CA ILE A 126 -10.95 -7.64 -26.00
C ILE A 126 -10.99 -7.29 -24.52
N SER A 127 -11.94 -6.42 -24.17
CA SER A 127 -12.18 -6.00 -22.80
C SER A 127 -12.41 -7.21 -21.90
N THR A 128 -11.50 -7.42 -20.95
CA THR A 128 -11.61 -8.46 -19.91
C THR A 128 -12.88 -8.23 -19.11
N LYS A 129 -13.83 -9.16 -19.19
CA LYS A 129 -15.00 -9.13 -18.30
C LYS A 129 -14.54 -9.55 -16.91
N LEU A 130 -14.84 -8.72 -15.91
CA LEU A 130 -14.58 -9.01 -14.50
C LEU A 130 -15.91 -9.26 -13.79
N PRO A 131 -16.37 -10.53 -13.68
CA PRO A 131 -17.65 -10.85 -13.05
C PRO A 131 -17.60 -10.65 -11.53
N PHE A 132 -18.76 -10.47 -10.90
CA PHE A 132 -18.93 -10.45 -9.45
C PHE A 132 -19.35 -11.84 -8.94
N GLU A 133 -18.52 -12.83 -9.22
CA GLU A 133 -18.74 -14.23 -8.85
C GLU A 133 -17.44 -14.80 -8.27
N ASP A 134 -17.48 -15.27 -7.01
CA ASP A 134 -16.28 -15.67 -6.28
C ASP A 134 -15.52 -16.79 -7.00
N SER A 135 -16.25 -17.75 -7.58
CA SER A 135 -15.73 -18.89 -8.34
C SER A 135 -14.94 -18.52 -9.60
N ALA A 136 -15.09 -17.29 -10.10
CA ALA A 136 -14.33 -16.80 -11.26
C ALA A 136 -12.89 -16.42 -10.88
N TYR A 137 -12.55 -16.45 -9.60
CA TYR A 137 -11.25 -16.03 -9.07
C TYR A 137 -10.65 -17.07 -8.14
N TYR A 138 -9.34 -17.00 -7.97
CA TYR A 138 -8.61 -17.83 -7.02
C TYR A 138 -7.46 -17.05 -6.36
N GLY A 139 -7.25 -17.32 -5.07
CA GLY A 139 -6.12 -16.83 -4.30
C GLY A 139 -4.91 -17.76 -4.40
N ALA A 140 -3.71 -17.19 -4.42
CA ALA A 140 -2.46 -17.96 -4.33
C ALA A 140 -1.39 -17.21 -3.53
N MET A 141 -0.49 -17.96 -2.89
CA MET A 141 0.73 -17.43 -2.29
C MET A 141 1.90 -17.66 -3.25
N ILE A 142 2.66 -16.62 -3.55
CA ILE A 142 3.88 -16.68 -4.35
C ILE A 142 5.04 -16.27 -3.46
N GLU A 143 5.96 -17.20 -3.18
CA GLU A 143 7.08 -16.97 -2.24
C GLU A 143 8.04 -15.87 -2.71
N ARG A 144 8.27 -15.77 -4.03
CA ARG A 144 9.19 -14.81 -4.65
C ARG A 144 8.63 -14.35 -5.98
N ILE A 145 7.90 -13.23 -5.98
CA ILE A 145 7.26 -12.69 -7.19
C ILE A 145 8.27 -12.22 -8.25
N GLU A 146 9.50 -11.92 -7.85
CA GLU A 146 10.58 -11.50 -8.76
C GLU A 146 11.10 -12.65 -9.64
N ASP A 147 10.98 -13.89 -9.16
CA ASP A 147 11.40 -15.09 -9.90
C ASP A 147 10.25 -15.73 -10.69
N ALA A 148 9.00 -15.32 -10.38
CA ALA A 148 7.81 -15.91 -10.96
C ALA A 148 7.72 -15.63 -12.46
N GLN A 149 7.66 -16.69 -13.26
CA GLN A 149 7.44 -16.61 -14.72
C GLN A 149 5.97 -16.33 -15.10
N LEU A 150 5.14 -15.99 -14.11
CA LEU A 150 3.72 -15.75 -14.32
C LEU A 150 3.52 -14.38 -14.97
N MET A 151 2.94 -14.39 -16.16
CA MET A 151 2.50 -13.20 -16.87
C MET A 151 1.03 -12.94 -16.56
N VAL A 152 0.70 -11.67 -16.33
CA VAL A 152 -0.66 -11.24 -16.00
C VAL A 152 -0.97 -9.92 -16.69
N LYS A 153 -2.26 -9.60 -16.77
CA LYS A 153 -2.74 -8.24 -17.04
C LYS A 153 -3.38 -7.65 -15.80
N THR A 154 -3.65 -6.34 -15.80
CA THR A 154 -4.41 -5.68 -14.73
C THR A 154 -5.68 -5.05 -15.33
N PRO A 155 -6.69 -4.71 -14.51
CA PRO A 155 -7.86 -3.98 -14.97
C PRO A 155 -7.55 -2.63 -15.65
N SER A 156 -6.44 -1.99 -15.28
CA SER A 156 -5.96 -0.69 -15.79
C SER A 156 -4.96 -0.81 -16.96
N HIS A 157 -4.45 -2.02 -17.24
CA HIS A 157 -3.45 -2.25 -18.27
C HIS A 157 -3.66 -3.62 -18.93
N SER A 158 -4.09 -3.59 -20.20
CA SER A 158 -4.52 -4.78 -20.93
C SER A 158 -3.37 -5.64 -21.48
N GLN A 159 -2.15 -5.10 -21.57
CA GLN A 159 -0.99 -5.84 -22.05
C GLN A 159 -0.46 -6.77 -20.96
N ALA A 160 0.06 -7.94 -21.35
CA ALA A 160 0.70 -8.85 -20.42
C ALA A 160 2.04 -8.29 -19.93
N ILE A 161 2.18 -8.24 -18.61
CA ILE A 161 3.38 -7.83 -17.89
C ILE A 161 3.74 -8.88 -16.84
N SER A 162 4.97 -8.82 -16.32
CA SER A 162 5.41 -9.71 -15.25
C SER A 162 4.54 -9.52 -13.99
N LEU A 163 4.42 -10.56 -13.16
CA LEU A 163 3.70 -10.45 -11.90
C LEU A 163 4.27 -9.32 -11.01
N SER A 164 5.59 -9.21 -10.93
CA SER A 164 6.29 -8.16 -10.18
C SER A 164 5.90 -6.75 -10.66
N ASP A 165 5.87 -6.54 -11.98
CA ASP A 165 5.43 -5.27 -12.56
C ASP A 165 3.94 -5.01 -12.31
N ALA A 166 3.09 -6.03 -12.38
CA ALA A 166 1.65 -5.89 -12.15
C ALA A 166 1.31 -5.53 -10.70
N VAL A 167 2.00 -6.14 -9.73
CA VAL A 167 1.89 -5.80 -8.30
C VAL A 167 2.40 -4.38 -8.05
N THR A 168 3.52 -4.00 -8.66
CA THR A 168 4.07 -2.65 -8.55
C THR A 168 3.14 -1.60 -9.13
N LEU A 169 2.63 -1.83 -10.34
CA LEU A 169 1.69 -0.95 -11.01
C LEU A 169 0.41 -0.77 -10.20
N SER A 170 -0.16 -1.86 -9.69
CA SER A 170 -1.38 -1.79 -8.87
C SER A 170 -1.15 -0.99 -7.58
N ASN A 171 0.02 -1.14 -6.95
CA ASN A 171 0.38 -0.38 -5.74
C ASN A 171 0.60 1.11 -6.03
N LEU A 172 1.26 1.45 -7.15
CA LEU A 172 1.44 2.83 -7.61
C LEU A 172 0.08 3.50 -7.86
N GLU A 173 -0.81 2.85 -8.60
CA GLU A 173 -2.13 3.40 -8.95
C GLU A 173 -3.06 3.52 -7.74
N LEU A 174 -3.05 2.55 -6.82
CA LEU A 174 -3.91 2.61 -5.63
C LEU A 174 -3.33 3.51 -4.54
N PHE A 175 -2.18 3.14 -3.97
CA PHE A 175 -1.71 3.78 -2.75
C PHE A 175 -1.07 5.14 -2.99
N ILE A 176 -0.33 5.30 -4.09
CA ILE A 176 0.43 6.52 -4.33
C ILE A 176 -0.42 7.51 -5.11
N GLN A 177 -0.93 7.14 -6.28
CA GLN A 177 -1.76 8.02 -7.11
C GLN A 177 -3.15 8.27 -6.49
N GLY A 178 -3.79 7.23 -5.95
CA GLY A 178 -5.12 7.33 -5.35
C GLY A 178 -5.13 7.87 -3.92
N GLU A 179 -4.33 7.24 -3.05
CA GLU A 179 -4.37 7.52 -1.60
C GLU A 179 -3.23 8.45 -1.12
N LYS A 180 -2.32 8.87 -2.01
CA LYS A 180 -1.19 9.78 -1.70
C LYS A 180 -0.19 9.28 -0.63
N TRP A 181 -0.03 7.96 -0.47
CA TRP A 181 0.97 7.34 0.40
C TRP A 181 2.37 7.38 -0.24
N TYR A 182 2.91 8.59 -0.42
CA TYR A 182 4.18 8.79 -1.12
C TYR A 182 5.40 8.19 -0.40
N GLU A 183 5.31 7.88 0.89
CA GLU A 183 6.32 7.14 1.66
C GLU A 183 6.63 5.75 1.05
N MET A 184 5.73 5.24 0.21
CA MET A 184 5.94 3.99 -0.50
C MET A 184 6.90 4.10 -1.69
N LEU A 185 7.12 5.30 -2.26
CA LEU A 185 7.96 5.50 -3.45
C LEU A 185 9.42 5.05 -3.24
N PRO A 186 10.11 5.41 -2.12
CA PRO A 186 11.44 4.88 -1.83
C PRO A 186 11.48 3.36 -1.62
N LEU A 187 10.31 2.75 -1.39
CA LEU A 187 10.14 1.35 -0.98
C LEU A 187 9.41 0.51 -2.05
N LEU A 188 9.49 0.91 -3.32
CA LEU A 188 8.87 0.17 -4.44
C LEU A 188 9.45 -1.24 -4.61
N SER A 189 10.68 -1.49 -4.18
CA SER A 189 11.28 -2.83 -4.20
C SER A 189 10.45 -3.86 -3.40
N LEU A 190 9.74 -3.44 -2.36
CA LEU A 190 8.83 -4.31 -1.60
C LEU A 190 7.56 -4.71 -2.39
N SER A 191 7.22 -3.95 -3.44
CA SER A 191 6.16 -4.32 -4.39
C SER A 191 6.68 -5.17 -5.55
N GLN A 192 8.01 -5.24 -5.72
CA GLN A 192 8.66 -5.96 -6.82
C GLN A 192 9.21 -7.32 -6.39
N THR A 193 9.41 -7.54 -5.09
CA THR A 193 10.12 -8.70 -4.56
C THR A 193 9.43 -9.31 -3.36
N GLY A 194 9.79 -10.56 -3.06
CA GLY A 194 9.39 -11.27 -1.85
C GLY A 194 8.07 -12.03 -1.99
N LYS A 195 7.49 -12.35 -0.84
CA LYS A 195 6.30 -13.18 -0.72
C LYS A 195 5.03 -12.34 -0.83
N HIS A 196 4.17 -12.68 -1.79
CA HIS A 196 2.90 -11.99 -1.99
C HIS A 196 1.75 -12.97 -2.11
N PHE A 197 0.64 -12.62 -1.48
CA PHE A 197 -0.66 -13.12 -1.87
C PHE A 197 -1.11 -12.42 -3.16
N ILE A 198 -1.73 -13.18 -4.05
CA ILE A 198 -2.33 -12.66 -5.28
C ILE A 198 -3.75 -13.21 -5.45
N LEU A 199 -4.65 -12.38 -5.99
CA LEU A 199 -5.98 -12.78 -6.42
C LEU A 199 -6.08 -12.62 -7.94
N LEU A 200 -6.34 -13.72 -8.63
CA LEU A 200 -6.36 -13.79 -10.08
C LEU A 200 -7.75 -14.18 -10.57
N LYS A 201 -8.21 -13.55 -11.65
CA LYS A 201 -9.32 -14.07 -12.45
C LYS A 201 -8.82 -15.26 -13.27
N HIS A 202 -9.60 -16.34 -13.31
CA HIS A 202 -9.33 -17.45 -14.23
C HIS A 202 -9.28 -16.98 -15.70
N PRO A 203 -8.35 -17.52 -16.51
CA PRO A 203 -8.21 -17.18 -17.92
C PRO A 203 -9.27 -17.89 -18.77
N ASP A 204 -10.55 -17.52 -18.62
CA ASP A 204 -11.64 -18.05 -19.45
C ASP A 204 -11.55 -17.50 -20.88
N ASN A 205 -10.93 -18.28 -21.79
CA ASN A 205 -10.63 -17.89 -23.18
C ASN A 205 -9.66 -16.70 -23.32
N GLU A 206 -8.84 -16.44 -22.29
CA GLU A 206 -7.83 -15.39 -22.28
C GLU A 206 -6.43 -16.01 -22.25
N ALA A 207 -5.44 -15.36 -22.87
CA ALA A 207 -4.07 -15.88 -22.92
C ALA A 207 -3.37 -15.87 -21.55
N VAL A 208 -3.71 -14.89 -20.71
CA VAL A 208 -3.12 -14.69 -19.37
C VAL A 208 -4.22 -14.34 -18.36
N PRO A 209 -4.06 -14.71 -17.07
CA PRO A 209 -4.99 -14.31 -16.02
C PRO A 209 -4.93 -12.80 -15.76
N THR A 210 -5.94 -12.28 -15.06
CA THR A 210 -5.99 -10.88 -14.63
C THR A 210 -5.72 -10.77 -13.14
N LEU A 211 -4.70 -10.00 -12.76
CA LEU A 211 -4.42 -9.65 -11.37
C LEU A 211 -5.41 -8.58 -10.90
N VAL A 212 -6.26 -8.94 -9.94
CA VAL A 212 -7.27 -8.02 -9.39
C VAL A 212 -6.97 -7.57 -7.96
N ALA A 213 -6.13 -8.33 -7.24
CA ALA A 213 -5.63 -7.93 -5.93
C ALA A 213 -4.27 -8.56 -5.59
N SER A 214 -3.54 -7.94 -4.69
CA SER A 214 -2.29 -8.48 -4.11
C SER A 214 -2.06 -7.96 -2.70
N ALA A 215 -1.30 -8.70 -1.88
CA ALA A 215 -0.82 -8.21 -0.59
C ALA A 215 0.58 -8.75 -0.30
N LEU A 216 1.46 -7.91 0.25
CA LEU A 216 2.79 -8.31 0.71
C LEU A 216 2.63 -9.09 2.02
N VAL A 217 3.27 -10.26 2.10
CA VAL A 217 3.28 -11.10 3.31
C VAL A 217 4.72 -11.26 3.76
N GLN A 218 5.00 -10.86 5.00
CA GLN A 218 6.34 -10.91 5.58
C GLN A 218 6.39 -11.91 6.71
N ASP A 219 7.30 -12.88 6.60
CA ASP A 219 7.53 -13.87 7.65
C ASP A 219 8.27 -13.27 8.85
N TRP A 220 8.14 -13.92 10.00
CA TRP A 220 8.86 -13.52 11.22
C TRP A 220 10.38 -13.46 11.05
N ALA A 221 10.95 -14.24 10.13
CA ALA A 221 12.39 -14.25 9.86
C ALA A 221 12.95 -12.85 9.51
N ILE A 222 12.10 -11.95 8.98
CA ILE A 222 12.45 -10.57 8.63
C ILE A 222 11.71 -9.53 9.50
N HIS A 223 11.29 -9.91 10.72
CA HIS A 223 10.52 -9.04 11.62
C HIS A 223 11.22 -7.72 11.96
N ASN A 224 12.54 -7.65 11.89
CA ASN A 224 13.29 -6.41 12.06
C ASN A 224 13.00 -5.35 10.97
N ARG A 225 12.38 -5.75 9.86
CA ARG A 225 11.94 -4.88 8.76
C ARG A 225 10.42 -4.70 8.71
N TRP A 226 9.69 -5.25 9.66
CA TRP A 226 8.23 -5.13 9.71
C TRP A 226 7.81 -3.70 10.00
N LEU A 227 6.78 -3.23 9.29
CA LEU A 227 6.27 -1.87 9.42
C LEU A 227 5.62 -1.66 10.79
N SER A 228 4.97 -2.69 11.34
CA SER A 228 4.37 -2.71 12.66
C SER A 228 5.38 -2.39 13.77
N TYR A 229 6.66 -2.69 13.57
CA TYR A 229 7.72 -2.39 14.53
C TYR A 229 8.56 -1.16 14.16
N ALA A 230 8.24 -0.49 13.05
CA ALA A 230 8.94 0.71 12.66
C ALA A 230 8.61 1.86 13.64
N PRO A 231 9.54 2.80 13.89
CA PRO A 231 9.32 3.89 14.86
C PRO A 231 8.06 4.73 14.62
N GLN A 232 7.59 4.80 13.37
CA GLN A 232 6.38 5.52 12.98
C GLN A 232 5.11 4.86 13.53
N PHE A 233 5.12 3.52 13.67
CA PHE A 233 3.98 2.70 14.07
C PHE A 233 4.13 2.11 15.49
N SER A 234 5.27 2.33 16.14
CA SER A 234 5.53 1.90 17.52
C SER A 234 6.29 3.00 18.27
N ASN A 235 5.54 3.98 18.80
CA ASN A 235 6.03 5.07 19.62
C ASN A 235 4.96 5.55 20.62
N GLU A 236 5.29 6.54 21.45
CA GLU A 236 4.43 7.04 22.53
C GLU A 236 3.17 7.80 22.06
N GLN A 237 3.10 8.21 20.79
CA GLN A 237 1.90 8.86 20.22
C GLN A 237 0.77 7.87 19.91
N TRP A 238 1.08 6.57 19.92
CA TRP A 238 0.09 5.53 19.69
C TRP A 238 -0.63 5.16 20.99
N HIS A 239 -1.95 5.18 20.93
CA HIS A 239 -2.80 4.75 22.03
C HIS A 239 -2.84 3.22 22.04
N TYR A 240 -2.26 2.62 23.09
CA TYR A 240 -2.32 1.18 23.29
C TYR A 240 -3.73 0.76 23.74
N CYS A 241 -4.33 -0.23 23.07
CA CYS A 241 -5.71 -0.64 23.33
C CYS A 241 -5.99 -2.14 23.16
N LEU A 242 -4.98 -3.00 23.37
CA LEU A 242 -5.19 -4.45 23.26
C LEU A 242 -6.25 -4.95 24.28
N PRO A 243 -7.38 -5.50 23.82
CA PRO A 243 -8.43 -5.94 24.73
C PRO A 243 -8.07 -7.27 25.41
N ASN A 244 -8.68 -7.56 26.57
CA ASN A 244 -8.44 -8.81 27.32
C ASN A 244 -8.62 -10.07 26.47
N HIS A 245 -9.65 -10.12 25.63
CA HIS A 245 -9.87 -11.25 24.72
C HIS A 245 -8.75 -11.40 23.67
N GLY A 246 -8.03 -10.33 23.34
CA GLY A 246 -6.84 -10.40 22.49
C GLY A 246 -5.71 -11.17 23.17
N TYR A 247 -5.45 -10.91 24.45
CA TYR A 247 -4.48 -11.70 25.23
C TYR A 247 -4.91 -13.18 25.34
N GLU A 248 -6.20 -13.42 25.58
CA GLU A 248 -6.77 -14.78 25.63
C GLU A 248 -6.57 -15.53 24.31
N GLU A 249 -6.87 -14.90 23.16
CA GLU A 249 -6.71 -15.53 21.85
C GLU A 249 -5.23 -15.76 21.49
N LEU A 250 -4.35 -14.78 21.71
CA LEU A 250 -2.91 -14.97 21.47
C LEU A 250 -2.33 -16.11 22.32
N THR A 251 -2.81 -16.24 23.57
CA THR A 251 -2.43 -17.34 24.46
C THR A 251 -3.00 -18.68 23.98
N ARG A 252 -4.29 -18.72 23.60
CA ARG A 252 -4.96 -19.93 23.07
C ARG A 252 -4.25 -20.50 21.83
N LEU A 253 -3.70 -19.63 20.99
CA LEU A 253 -3.00 -20.01 19.77
C LEU A 253 -1.61 -20.64 20.02
N GLN A 254 -1.17 -20.70 21.28
CA GLN A 254 0.09 -21.33 21.72
C GLN A 254 1.30 -20.76 20.98
N LEU A 255 1.34 -19.43 20.82
CA LEU A 255 2.41 -18.74 20.09
C LEU A 255 3.69 -18.57 20.91
N PHE A 256 3.59 -18.62 22.25
CA PHE A 256 4.62 -18.20 23.17
C PHE A 256 5.23 -19.36 23.96
N THR A 257 6.45 -19.18 24.45
CA THR A 257 7.13 -20.10 25.37
C THR A 257 6.40 -20.19 26.72
N SER A 258 5.87 -19.07 27.21
CA SER A 258 4.99 -18.99 28.38
C SER A 258 3.56 -19.33 28.00
N SER A 259 2.84 -20.00 28.91
CA SER A 259 1.41 -20.27 28.77
C SER A 259 0.54 -19.02 28.93
N THR A 260 1.10 -17.83 29.18
CA THR A 260 0.34 -16.58 29.28
C THR A 260 1.21 -15.38 28.89
N LEU A 261 0.67 -14.51 28.03
CA LEU A 261 1.23 -13.20 27.73
C LEU A 261 0.85 -12.22 28.84
N LEU A 262 1.84 -11.56 29.44
CA LEU A 262 1.60 -10.57 30.50
C LEU A 262 0.87 -9.35 29.93
N LYS A 263 0.05 -8.72 30.77
CA LYS A 263 -0.60 -7.46 30.43
C LYS A 263 0.44 -6.36 30.31
N CYS A 264 0.37 -5.62 29.21
CA CYS A 264 1.22 -4.48 28.89
C CYS A 264 0.40 -3.18 28.99
N TYR A 265 1.10 -2.04 29.00
CA TYR A 265 0.50 -0.71 29.13
C TYR A 265 0.88 0.22 27.99
N SER A 266 1.74 -0.21 27.07
CA SER A 266 2.12 0.54 25.87
C SER A 266 2.41 -0.39 24.69
N LEU A 267 2.36 0.14 23.46
CA LEU A 267 2.75 -0.61 22.26
C LEU A 267 4.23 -1.03 22.29
N PRO A 268 5.20 -0.16 22.64
CA PRO A 268 6.61 -0.56 22.70
C PRO A 268 6.88 -1.68 23.71
N GLU A 269 6.17 -1.65 24.85
CA GLU A 269 6.22 -2.73 25.85
C GLU A 269 5.67 -4.03 25.26
N PHE A 270 4.46 -4.00 24.69
CA PHE A 270 3.86 -5.16 24.06
C PHE A 270 4.73 -5.75 22.95
N ASP A 271 5.29 -4.90 22.07
CA ASP A 271 6.14 -5.33 20.96
C ASP A 271 7.41 -6.02 21.46
N ARG A 272 7.99 -5.54 22.57
CA ARG A 272 9.15 -6.17 23.22
C ARG A 272 8.79 -7.53 23.82
N GLU A 273 7.71 -7.61 24.59
CA GLU A 273 7.27 -8.86 25.22
C GLU A 273 6.89 -9.91 24.17
N PHE A 274 6.17 -9.51 23.12
CA PHE A 274 5.80 -10.39 22.02
C PHE A 274 7.05 -11.00 21.36
N LYS A 275 8.05 -10.17 21.02
CA LYS A 275 9.32 -10.64 20.43
C LYS A 275 10.10 -11.57 21.34
N LEU A 276 10.15 -11.26 22.64
CA LEU A 276 10.90 -12.04 23.62
C LEU A 276 10.28 -13.42 23.85
N LEU A 277 8.95 -13.49 23.87
CA LEU A 277 8.22 -14.69 24.26
C LEU A 277 7.80 -15.57 23.09
N LEU A 278 7.76 -15.06 21.85
CA LEU A 278 7.33 -15.82 20.67
C LEU A 278 8.24 -17.03 20.43
N SER A 279 7.65 -18.22 20.46
CA SER A 279 8.31 -19.49 20.14
C SER A 279 7.90 -20.03 18.76
N ASP A 280 6.63 -19.92 18.40
CA ASP A 280 6.08 -20.41 17.13
C ASP A 280 6.21 -19.37 16.01
N THR A 281 7.45 -19.07 15.64
CA THR A 281 7.80 -18.01 14.68
C THR A 281 7.22 -18.21 13.28
N GLN A 282 6.94 -19.44 12.87
CA GLN A 282 6.41 -19.75 11.54
C GLN A 282 4.89 -19.50 11.44
N SER A 283 4.22 -19.39 12.58
CA SER A 283 2.76 -19.16 12.63
C SER A 283 2.34 -17.69 12.56
N VAL A 284 3.30 -16.77 12.47
CA VAL A 284 3.05 -15.33 12.49
C VAL A 284 3.62 -14.66 11.25
N CYS A 285 2.83 -13.79 10.63
CA CYS A 285 3.28 -12.93 9.55
C CYS A 285 2.83 -11.48 9.77
N GLU A 286 3.40 -10.57 9.01
CA GLU A 286 2.84 -9.24 8.76
C GLU A 286 2.25 -9.20 7.36
N VAL A 287 1.05 -8.63 7.23
CA VAL A 287 0.43 -8.38 5.93
C VAL A 287 0.34 -6.89 5.68
N LEU A 288 0.93 -6.45 4.57
CA LEU A 288 0.95 -5.05 4.14
C LEU A 288 0.43 -4.92 2.71
N ARG A 289 0.11 -3.68 2.32
CA ARG A 289 -0.16 -3.29 0.93
C ARG A 289 -1.24 -4.15 0.26
N LEU A 290 -2.35 -4.41 0.96
CA LEU A 290 -3.52 -5.05 0.35
C LEU A 290 -4.12 -4.11 -0.70
N THR A 291 -3.83 -4.41 -1.96
CA THR A 291 -4.20 -3.61 -3.12
C THR A 291 -5.26 -4.30 -3.93
N VAL A 292 -6.20 -3.51 -4.46
CA VAL A 292 -7.26 -3.94 -5.38
C VAL A 292 -7.33 -3.02 -6.60
N SER A 293 -7.60 -3.60 -7.75
CA SER A 293 -7.58 -2.90 -9.04
C SER A 293 -8.96 -2.86 -9.70
N GLY A 294 -9.21 -1.89 -10.58
CA GLY A 294 -10.47 -1.72 -11.30
C GLY A 294 -11.25 -0.45 -10.92
N ASN A 295 -12.49 -0.34 -11.40
CA ASN A 295 -13.36 0.78 -11.07
C ASN A 295 -13.85 0.73 -9.61
N ALA A 296 -14.52 1.77 -9.12
CA ALA A 296 -14.95 1.86 -7.73
C ALA A 296 -15.80 0.67 -7.24
N GLN A 297 -16.70 0.15 -8.08
CA GLN A 297 -17.53 -1.01 -7.73
C GLN A 297 -16.71 -2.30 -7.70
N GLN A 298 -15.80 -2.46 -8.65
CA GLN A 298 -14.86 -3.58 -8.73
C GLN A 298 -13.91 -3.61 -7.53
N LYS A 299 -13.28 -2.47 -7.21
CA LYS A 299 -12.41 -2.35 -6.03
C LYS A 299 -13.11 -2.80 -4.76
N LEU A 300 -14.38 -2.43 -4.57
CA LEU A 300 -15.14 -2.84 -3.41
C LEU A 300 -15.38 -4.37 -3.35
N TYR A 301 -15.72 -4.97 -4.49
CA TYR A 301 -15.91 -6.41 -4.59
C TYR A 301 -14.60 -7.18 -4.39
N PHE A 302 -13.53 -6.74 -5.04
CA PHE A 302 -12.21 -7.36 -4.90
C PHE A 302 -11.62 -7.16 -3.52
N LEU A 303 -11.95 -6.08 -2.81
CA LEU A 303 -11.52 -5.91 -1.43
C LEU A 303 -12.14 -6.99 -0.54
N TYR A 304 -13.44 -7.26 -0.71
CA TYR A 304 -14.11 -8.38 -0.04
C TYR A 304 -13.45 -9.72 -0.38
N LEU A 305 -13.33 -10.02 -1.67
CA LEU A 305 -12.88 -11.32 -2.14
C LEU A 305 -11.41 -11.55 -1.79
N ALA A 306 -10.56 -10.53 -1.92
CA ALA A 306 -9.15 -10.60 -1.54
C ALA A 306 -8.99 -10.86 -0.06
N GLN A 307 -9.77 -10.22 0.82
CA GLN A 307 -9.73 -10.57 2.25
C GLN A 307 -10.13 -12.03 2.47
N LYS A 308 -11.27 -12.47 1.92
CA LYS A 308 -11.74 -13.84 2.05
C LYS A 308 -10.70 -14.88 1.62
N GLU A 309 -10.15 -14.73 0.42
CA GLU A 309 -9.15 -15.65 -0.13
C GLU A 309 -7.80 -15.54 0.59
N LEU A 310 -7.36 -14.34 0.95
CA LEU A 310 -6.12 -14.13 1.71
C LEU A 310 -6.17 -14.85 3.06
N MET A 311 -7.27 -14.71 3.81
CA MET A 311 -7.43 -15.38 5.10
C MET A 311 -7.39 -16.90 4.93
N ASN A 312 -8.05 -17.42 3.89
CA ASN A 312 -8.04 -18.84 3.60
C ASN A 312 -6.63 -19.34 3.22
N VAL A 313 -5.94 -18.68 2.29
CA VAL A 313 -4.60 -19.05 1.85
C VAL A 313 -3.60 -19.01 3.02
N LEU A 314 -3.64 -17.96 3.85
CA LEU A 314 -2.73 -17.84 5.00
C LEU A 314 -3.03 -18.89 6.07
N TYR A 315 -4.31 -19.18 6.34
CA TYR A 315 -4.69 -20.24 7.27
C TYR A 315 -4.21 -21.62 6.79
N GLN A 316 -4.40 -21.93 5.50
CA GLN A 316 -3.93 -23.20 4.92
C GLN A 316 -2.40 -23.31 4.89
N ALA A 317 -1.69 -22.18 4.76
CA ALA A 317 -0.23 -22.12 4.86
C ALA A 317 0.29 -22.30 6.30
N GLY A 318 -0.60 -22.39 7.30
CA GLY A 318 -0.23 -22.64 8.70
C GLY A 318 -0.05 -21.39 9.54
N TYR A 319 -0.29 -20.19 8.99
CA TYR A 319 -0.29 -18.98 9.82
C TYR A 319 -1.51 -18.96 10.74
N LYS A 320 -1.29 -18.52 11.98
CA LYS A 320 -2.30 -18.34 13.01
C LYS A 320 -2.67 -16.86 13.16
N VAL A 321 -1.67 -15.97 13.14
CA VAL A 321 -1.86 -14.53 13.37
C VAL A 321 -1.17 -13.69 12.31
N GLY A 322 -1.89 -12.69 11.80
CA GLY A 322 -1.35 -11.67 10.90
C GLY A 322 -1.31 -10.29 11.57
N PHE A 323 -0.15 -9.65 11.59
CA PHE A 323 0.00 -8.25 11.98
C PHE A 323 -0.49 -7.35 10.84
N THR A 324 -1.21 -6.29 11.20
CA THR A 324 -1.82 -5.36 10.23
C THR A 324 -1.72 -3.91 10.70
N ILE A 325 -1.65 -3.01 9.72
CA ILE A 325 -1.85 -1.56 9.88
C ILE A 325 -2.95 -1.17 8.90
N ILE A 326 -4.06 -0.63 9.40
CA ILE A 326 -5.28 -0.38 8.61
C ILE A 326 -5.82 1.01 8.93
N GLU A 327 -5.94 1.84 7.90
CA GLU A 327 -6.70 3.11 7.94
C GLU A 327 -8.07 2.98 7.23
N GLN A 328 -8.25 1.93 6.41
CA GLN A 328 -9.41 1.77 5.53
C GLN A 328 -10.71 1.50 6.30
N PRO A 329 -11.65 2.47 6.39
CA PRO A 329 -12.82 2.33 7.25
C PRO A 329 -13.75 1.22 6.80
N PHE A 330 -13.76 0.88 5.52
CA PHE A 330 -14.62 -0.19 5.00
C PHE A 330 -14.26 -1.56 5.61
N MET A 331 -12.97 -1.88 5.71
CA MET A 331 -12.48 -3.11 6.31
C MET A 331 -12.78 -3.14 7.81
N LEU A 332 -12.45 -2.05 8.51
CA LEU A 332 -12.65 -1.92 9.96
C LEU A 332 -14.12 -2.05 10.36
N ASN A 333 -15.03 -1.41 9.61
CA ASN A 333 -16.46 -1.54 9.84
C ASN A 333 -16.95 -2.99 9.68
N PHE A 334 -16.37 -3.77 8.76
CA PHE A 334 -16.70 -5.19 8.64
C PHE A 334 -16.15 -5.99 9.81
N TYR A 335 -14.91 -5.74 10.24
CA TYR A 335 -14.30 -6.44 11.37
C TYR A 335 -15.05 -6.22 12.68
N GLN A 336 -15.60 -5.01 12.89
CA GLN A 336 -16.48 -4.71 14.01
C GLN A 336 -17.84 -5.44 13.94
N SER A 337 -18.23 -5.98 12.78
CA SER A 337 -19.50 -6.68 12.59
C SER A 337 -19.41 -8.20 12.77
N ILE A 338 -18.20 -8.74 12.88
CA ILE A 338 -17.93 -10.17 13.05
C ILE A 338 -17.45 -10.44 14.49
N ASP A 339 -17.12 -11.70 14.79
CA ASP A 339 -16.62 -12.07 16.12
C ASP A 339 -15.37 -11.24 16.48
N LYS A 340 -15.37 -10.63 17.67
CA LYS A 340 -14.25 -9.84 18.21
C LYS A 340 -12.93 -10.61 18.30
N LYS A 341 -12.99 -11.95 18.29
CA LYS A 341 -11.80 -12.82 18.24
C LYS A 341 -11.17 -12.93 16.85
N ALA A 342 -11.90 -12.55 15.80
CA ALA A 342 -11.41 -12.58 14.42
C ALA A 342 -10.43 -11.45 14.12
N TYR A 343 -10.72 -10.25 14.63
CA TYR A 343 -9.82 -9.11 14.55
C TYR A 343 -9.90 -8.26 15.81
N PHE A 344 -8.74 -7.88 16.32
CA PHE A 344 -8.62 -7.02 17.50
C PHE A 344 -7.42 -6.07 17.36
N HIS A 345 -7.60 -4.84 17.85
CA HIS A 345 -6.60 -3.79 17.79
C HIS A 345 -5.54 -3.98 18.87
N SER A 346 -4.28 -3.64 18.58
CA SER A 346 -3.24 -3.41 19.58
C SER A 346 -3.09 -1.94 19.92
N GLY A 347 -3.37 -1.05 18.97
CA GLY A 347 -3.35 0.39 19.19
C GLY A 347 -3.84 1.20 18.00
N TYR A 348 -4.01 2.50 18.21
CA TYR A 348 -4.42 3.45 17.16
C TYR A 348 -3.72 4.80 17.30
N CYS A 349 -3.60 5.52 16.19
CA CYS A 349 -3.00 6.85 16.14
C CYS A 349 -3.58 7.66 14.97
N ASP A 350 -3.84 8.94 15.19
CA ASP A 350 -4.08 9.91 14.11
C ASP A 350 -2.73 10.44 13.62
N LEU A 351 -2.17 9.79 12.60
CA LEU A 351 -0.83 10.10 12.09
C LEU A 351 -0.74 11.52 11.51
N ASN A 352 -1.84 12.03 10.97
CA ASN A 352 -1.87 13.31 10.27
C ASN A 352 -2.53 14.44 11.08
N ASN A 353 -3.05 14.18 12.28
CA ASN A 353 -3.94 15.06 13.04
C ASN A 353 -5.10 15.58 12.16
N ASP A 354 -5.63 14.75 11.26
CA ASP A 354 -6.74 15.09 10.37
C ASP A 354 -8.08 14.48 10.81
N GLY A 355 -8.10 13.86 11.99
CA GLY A 355 -9.24 13.16 12.56
C GLY A 355 -9.41 11.73 12.05
N LYS A 356 -8.48 11.20 11.25
CA LYS A 356 -8.52 9.81 10.78
C LYS A 356 -7.55 8.95 11.56
N GLU A 357 -8.11 7.92 12.21
CA GLU A 357 -7.31 6.97 12.97
C GLU A 357 -6.76 5.85 12.08
N THR A 358 -5.46 5.62 12.18
CA THR A 358 -4.81 4.40 11.71
C THR A 358 -4.75 3.39 12.85
N TYR A 359 -5.11 2.14 12.59
CA TYR A 359 -5.14 1.08 13.60
C TYR A 359 -4.07 0.03 13.33
N ARG A 360 -3.34 -0.34 14.38
CA ARG A 360 -2.57 -1.58 14.44
C ARG A 360 -3.43 -2.67 15.04
N GLY A 361 -3.35 -3.88 14.50
CA GLY A 361 -4.11 -5.00 15.01
C GLY A 361 -3.71 -6.33 14.44
N PHE A 362 -4.50 -7.33 14.79
CA PHE A 362 -4.24 -8.73 14.49
C PHE A 362 -5.41 -9.36 13.77
N TRP A 363 -5.13 -10.04 12.66
CA TRP A 363 -6.03 -11.07 12.16
C TRP A 363 -5.75 -12.38 12.86
N ASN A 364 -6.79 -13.00 13.40
CA ASN A 364 -6.78 -14.41 13.77
C ASN A 364 -7.30 -15.21 12.58
N PHE A 365 -6.42 -15.84 11.82
CA PHE A 365 -6.78 -16.41 10.51
C PHE A 365 -7.85 -17.51 10.62
N GLU A 366 -7.80 -18.35 11.65
CA GLU A 366 -8.83 -19.37 11.91
C GLU A 366 -10.23 -18.73 12.05
N MET A 367 -10.32 -17.69 12.86
CA MET A 367 -11.58 -17.02 13.16
C MET A 367 -12.06 -16.14 12.00
N MET A 368 -11.13 -15.54 11.26
CA MET A 368 -11.43 -14.79 10.04
C MET A 368 -11.97 -15.70 8.94
N VAL A 369 -11.39 -16.89 8.72
CA VAL A 369 -11.91 -17.88 7.77
C VAL A 369 -13.33 -18.31 8.15
N LYS A 370 -13.59 -18.60 9.44
CA LYS A 370 -14.95 -18.92 9.91
C LYS A 370 -15.95 -17.81 9.59
N ALA A 371 -15.57 -16.55 9.80
CA ALA A 371 -16.42 -15.39 9.49
C ALA A 371 -16.69 -15.25 7.98
N PHE A 372 -15.65 -15.39 7.14
CA PHE A 372 -15.79 -15.26 5.69
C PHE A 372 -16.51 -16.44 5.02
N ASN A 373 -16.44 -17.65 5.58
CA ASN A 373 -17.20 -18.81 5.09
C ASN A 373 -18.73 -18.61 5.17
N GLN A 374 -19.19 -17.72 6.04
CA GLN A 374 -20.61 -17.38 6.21
C GLN A 374 -20.98 -16.04 5.57
N THR A 375 -20.03 -15.38 4.87
CA THR A 375 -20.19 -14.03 4.35
C THR A 375 -20.02 -14.02 2.84
N ASP A 376 -21.13 -13.81 2.12
CA ASP A 376 -21.09 -13.41 0.70
C ASP A 376 -20.89 -11.88 0.57
N PHE A 377 -20.67 -11.40 -0.66
CA PHE A 377 -20.49 -9.97 -0.90
C PHE A 377 -21.69 -9.09 -0.49
N ARG A 378 -22.91 -9.64 -0.53
CA ARG A 378 -24.13 -8.91 -0.16
C ARG A 378 -24.20 -8.73 1.36
N VAL A 379 -23.87 -9.78 2.11
CA VAL A 379 -23.75 -9.77 3.57
C VAL A 379 -22.64 -8.82 4.00
N TYR A 380 -21.46 -8.91 3.36
CA TYR A 380 -20.33 -8.01 3.61
C TYR A 380 -20.73 -6.54 3.50
N LYS A 381 -21.38 -6.13 2.40
CA LYS A 381 -21.87 -4.76 2.21
C LYS A 381 -22.92 -4.35 3.24
N ARG A 382 -23.84 -5.25 3.61
CA ARG A 382 -24.89 -4.95 4.60
C ARG A 382 -24.28 -4.71 5.97
N ALA A 383 -23.32 -5.53 6.37
CA ALA A 383 -22.65 -5.44 7.66
C ALA A 383 -21.91 -4.09 7.81
N VAL A 384 -21.15 -3.68 6.78
CA VAL A 384 -20.48 -2.37 6.79
C VAL A 384 -21.46 -1.20 6.84
N ARG A 385 -22.59 -1.28 6.12
CA ARG A 385 -23.62 -0.23 6.17
C ARG A 385 -24.30 -0.13 7.54
N ALA A 386 -24.51 -1.25 8.23
CA ALA A 386 -25.16 -1.26 9.53
C ALA A 386 -24.28 -0.60 10.60
N ASN A 387 -22.98 -0.88 10.61
CA ASN A 387 -22.04 -0.28 11.57
C ASN A 387 -21.84 1.22 11.33
N ARG A 388 -21.78 1.67 10.06
CA ARG A 388 -21.76 3.11 9.76
C ARG A 388 -22.95 3.87 10.33
N LYS A 389 -24.15 3.28 10.28
CA LYS A 389 -25.36 3.90 10.84
C LYS A 389 -25.33 3.98 12.37
N ARG A 390 -24.80 2.95 13.03
CA ARG A 390 -24.62 2.97 14.49
C ARG A 390 -23.63 4.06 14.91
N ALA A 391 -22.49 4.15 14.24
CA ALA A 391 -21.49 5.18 14.50
C ALA A 391 -21.98 6.62 14.21
N SER A 392 -22.95 6.81 13.31
CA SER A 392 -23.60 8.12 13.12
C SER A 392 -24.66 8.41 14.18
N SER A 393 -25.47 7.42 14.55
CA SER A 393 -26.51 7.61 15.58
C SER A 393 -25.93 7.82 16.98
N GLU A 394 -24.81 7.17 17.31
CA GLU A 394 -24.08 7.41 18.57
C GLU A 394 -23.48 8.82 18.62
N ARG A 395 -23.14 9.46 17.48
CA ARG A 395 -22.70 10.87 17.47
C ARG A 395 -23.85 11.85 17.69
N ASP A 396 -25.04 11.53 17.19
CA ASP A 396 -26.22 12.39 17.30
C ASP A 396 -26.87 12.33 18.70
N GLU A 397 -26.60 11.29 19.50
CA GLU A 397 -27.07 11.17 20.90
C GLU A 397 -26.21 11.95 21.91
N TYR A 398 -25.05 12.48 21.50
CA TYR A 398 -24.15 13.29 22.34
C TYR A 398 -24.06 14.77 21.92
N VAL A 399 -25.02 15.29 21.16
CA VAL A 399 -25.15 16.73 20.82
C VAL A 399 -26.17 17.42 21.70
#